data_AF-A0A7S3TCJ4-F1
#
_entry.id   AF-A0A7S3TCJ4-F1
#
_cell.length_a   1.000
_cell.length_b   1.000
_cell.length_c   1.000
_cell.angle_alpha   90.00
_cell.angle_beta   90.00
_cell.angle_gamma   90.00
#
_symmetry.space_group_name_H-M   'P 1'
#
loop_
_entity.id
_entity.type
_entity.pdbx_description
1 polymer ?
#
loop_
_entity_poly.entity_id
_entity_poly.type
_entity_poly.pdbx_seq_one_letter_code
_entity_poly.pdbx_strand_id
1 'polypeptide(L)'
;MLAGAIGMQLDVALDGELVPIKEGDEEFVMRRNGVNFHVHVNREGEYEGEGHLILTTKRLILVNRGMTIFKSFSMPLVHIHAENFEMGAMGKFHVRGKCKPGMLNIKHPAEFNIRFNQLGAIHFQRMFERCLILSRAQRDAQ
;
A
#
# COMPACT_ATOMS: atom_id res chain seq x y z
N MET A 1 -23.91 13.45 3.34
CA MET A 1 -22.85 13.02 4.27
C MET A 1 -21.83 12.21 3.48
N LEU A 2 -20.66 12.79 3.19
CA LEU A 2 -19.57 12.17 2.43
C LEU A 2 -18.82 11.20 3.34
N ALA A 3 -19.06 9.91 3.17
CA ALA A 3 -18.27 8.87 3.81
C ALA A 3 -16.87 8.85 3.19
N GLY A 4 -15.84 8.83 4.04
CA GLY A 4 -14.46 9.13 3.70
C GLY A 4 -13.88 8.28 2.57
N ALA A 5 -13.70 8.90 1.41
CA ALA A 5 -12.60 8.58 0.53
C ALA A 5 -11.39 9.36 1.05
N ILE A 6 -10.50 8.70 1.78
CA ILE A 6 -9.19 9.28 2.09
C ILE A 6 -8.39 9.26 0.79
N GLY A 7 -8.56 10.33 0.01
CA GLY A 7 -7.56 10.94 -0.87
C GLY A 7 -6.86 10.09 -1.92
N MET A 8 -7.48 9.10 -2.57
CA MET A 8 -6.86 8.53 -3.77
C MET A 8 -7.80 8.59 -4.97
N GLN A 9 -7.28 9.15 -6.06
CA GLN A 9 -7.92 9.12 -7.37
C GLN A 9 -7.52 7.78 -8.02
N LEU A 10 -8.41 6.81 -7.92
CA LEU A 10 -8.35 5.58 -8.70
C LEU A 10 -9.13 5.82 -9.99
N ASP A 11 -8.57 5.33 -11.10
CA ASP A 11 -9.29 5.19 -12.35
C ASP A 11 -9.85 3.77 -12.48
N VAL A 12 -10.80 3.59 -13.38
CA VAL A 12 -11.36 2.29 -13.72
C VAL A 12 -10.75 1.87 -15.05
N ALA A 13 -9.96 0.80 -15.04
CA ALA A 13 -9.44 0.17 -16.25
C ALA A 13 -10.59 -0.36 -17.13
N LEU A 14 -10.27 -0.64 -18.40
CA LEU A 14 -11.25 -1.11 -19.39
C LEU A 14 -11.97 -2.42 -18.99
N ASP A 15 -11.39 -3.20 -18.08
CA ASP A 15 -11.93 -4.43 -17.53
C ASP A 15 -12.75 -4.23 -16.23
N GLY A 16 -12.94 -2.97 -15.81
CA GLY A 16 -13.66 -2.61 -14.59
C GLY A 16 -12.79 -2.64 -13.32
N GLU A 17 -11.48 -2.92 -13.43
CA GLU A 17 -10.60 -2.93 -12.27
C GLU A 17 -10.10 -1.54 -11.88
N LEU A 18 -9.94 -1.31 -10.58
CA LEU A 18 -9.38 -0.06 -10.09
C LEU A 18 -7.87 -0.01 -10.34
N VAL A 19 -7.41 0.98 -11.09
CA VAL A 19 -5.99 1.25 -11.35
C VAL A 19 -5.60 2.62 -10.79
N PRO A 20 -4.40 2.77 -10.21
CA PRO A 20 -3.96 4.06 -9.70
C PRO A 20 -3.72 5.03 -10.84
N ILE A 21 -4.25 6.25 -10.70
CA ILE A 21 -3.84 7.36 -11.56
C ILE A 21 -2.41 7.72 -11.17
N LYS A 22 -1.52 7.74 -12.17
CA LYS A 22 -0.10 8.05 -11.99
C LYS A 22 0.09 9.50 -11.53
N GLU A 23 0.94 9.70 -10.55
CA GLU A 23 1.35 11.03 -10.06
C GLU A 23 2.71 11.44 -10.64
N GLY A 24 2.70 12.26 -11.70
CA GLY A 24 3.92 12.75 -12.35
C GLY A 24 4.70 11.62 -13.04
N ASP A 25 5.98 11.48 -12.70
CA ASP A 25 6.89 10.40 -13.13
C ASP A 25 6.70 9.07 -12.37
N GLU A 26 5.52 8.82 -11.80
CA GLU A 26 5.21 7.56 -11.15
C GLU A 26 5.08 6.40 -12.16
N GLU A 27 5.82 5.32 -11.93
CA GLU A 27 5.78 4.12 -12.78
C GLU A 27 5.23 2.93 -12.01
N PHE A 28 4.48 2.08 -12.70
CA PHE A 28 4.01 0.81 -12.16
C PHE A 28 5.18 -0.16 -12.07
N VAL A 29 5.34 -0.80 -10.91
CA VAL A 29 6.39 -1.81 -10.68
C VAL A 29 5.80 -3.20 -10.72
N MET A 30 4.78 -3.45 -9.89
CA MET A 30 4.13 -4.76 -9.84
C MET A 30 2.78 -4.75 -9.15
N ARG A 31 2.02 -5.83 -9.36
CA ARG A 31 0.76 -6.12 -8.67
C ARG A 31 0.82 -7.49 -8.00
N ARG A 32 0.20 -7.61 -6.81
CA ARG A 32 -0.02 -8.90 -6.14
C ARG A 32 -1.46 -9.03 -5.69
N ASN A 33 -2.11 -10.08 -6.17
CA ASN A 33 -3.46 -10.48 -5.76
C ASN A 33 -3.39 -11.34 -4.50
N GLY A 34 -4.55 -11.55 -3.88
CA GLY A 34 -4.69 -12.46 -2.74
C GLY A 34 -3.95 -11.96 -1.52
N VAL A 35 -4.12 -10.68 -1.19
CA VAL A 35 -3.57 -10.09 0.04
C VAL A 35 -4.70 -9.69 0.97
N ASN A 36 -4.49 -9.94 2.25
CA ASN A 36 -5.31 -9.38 3.32
C ASN A 36 -4.48 -8.29 3.98
N PHE A 37 -5.10 -7.15 4.26
CA PHE A 37 -4.39 -6.05 4.85
C PHE A 37 -5.21 -5.39 5.94
N HIS A 38 -4.49 -4.89 6.94
CA HIS A 38 -4.97 -4.12 8.06
C HIS A 38 -4.14 -2.85 8.13
N VAL A 39 -4.79 -1.69 8.19
CA VAL A 39 -4.15 -0.40 8.39
C VAL A 39 -4.84 0.33 9.52
N HIS A 40 -4.11 0.59 10.59
CA HIS A 40 -4.55 1.45 11.68
C HIS A 40 -4.01 2.85 11.46
N VAL A 41 -4.88 3.83 11.26
CA VAL A 41 -4.52 5.25 11.18
C VAL A 41 -4.89 5.92 12.49
N ASN A 42 -3.88 6.44 13.20
CA ASN A 42 -4.09 7.09 14.48
C ASN A 42 -5.14 8.21 14.35
N ARG A 43 -6.15 8.25 15.22
CA ARG A 43 -7.28 9.20 15.20
C ARG A 43 -8.26 9.10 14.03
N GLU A 44 -8.06 8.22 13.05
CA GLU A 44 -9.01 8.01 11.94
C GLU A 44 -9.69 6.63 11.99
N GLY A 45 -9.01 5.62 12.54
CA GLY A 45 -9.56 4.28 12.76
C GLY A 45 -8.84 3.19 11.97
N GLU A 46 -9.54 2.09 11.74
CA GLU A 46 -8.99 0.88 11.10
C GLU A 46 -9.58 0.67 9.71
N TYR A 47 -8.70 0.33 8.77
CA TYR A 47 -9.02 0.01 7.39
C TYR A 47 -8.57 -1.41 7.09
N GLU A 48 -9.53 -2.30 6.91
CA GLU A 48 -9.30 -3.71 6.63
C GLU A 48 -9.88 -4.09 5.28
N GLY A 49 -9.20 -5.00 4.59
CA GLY A 49 -9.68 -5.51 3.32
C GLY A 49 -8.96 -6.75 2.83
N GLU A 50 -9.61 -7.39 1.87
CA GLU A 50 -9.03 -8.44 1.05
C GLU A 50 -9.08 -8.02 -0.40
N GLY A 51 -7.98 -8.23 -1.12
CA GLY A 51 -7.92 -7.88 -2.53
C GLY A 51 -6.53 -8.01 -3.09
N HIS A 52 -6.00 -6.89 -3.57
CA HIS A 52 -4.69 -6.84 -4.20
C HIS A 52 -3.93 -5.60 -3.76
N LEU A 53 -2.61 -5.68 -3.88
CA LEU A 53 -1.74 -4.52 -3.74
C LEU A 53 -1.09 -4.19 -5.07
N ILE A 54 -0.74 -2.92 -5.22
CA ILE A 54 -0.01 -2.36 -6.34
C ILE A 54 1.19 -1.63 -5.75
N LEU A 55 2.37 -1.96 -6.26
CA LEU A 55 3.60 -1.26 -5.98
C LEU A 55 3.94 -0.39 -7.19
N THR A 56 4.16 0.90 -6.94
CA THR A 56 4.71 1.84 -7.92
C THR A 56 6.09 2.30 -7.49
N THR A 57 6.75 3.13 -8.28
CA THR A 57 8.02 3.76 -7.91
C THR A 57 7.88 4.72 -6.72
N LYS A 58 6.66 5.15 -6.37
CA LYS A 58 6.41 6.17 -5.33
C LYS A 58 5.50 5.71 -4.20
N ARG A 59 4.64 4.71 -4.41
CA ARG A 59 3.56 4.35 -3.47
C ARG A 59 3.37 2.83 -3.36
N LEU A 60 2.92 2.42 -2.19
CA LEU A 60 2.29 1.12 -1.97
C LEU A 60 0.80 1.34 -1.82
N ILE A 61 0.01 0.69 -2.68
CA ILE A 61 -1.42 0.90 -2.80
C ILE A 61 -2.15 -0.40 -2.51
N LEU A 62 -3.05 -0.37 -1.54
CA LEU A 62 -3.88 -1.49 -1.11
C LEU A 62 -5.27 -1.27 -1.69
N VAL A 63 -5.75 -2.22 -2.49
CA VAL A 63 -7.06 -2.15 -3.15
C VAL A 63 -7.96 -3.23 -2.57
N ASN A 64 -9.06 -2.80 -1.97
CA ASN A 64 -10.07 -3.67 -1.42
C ASN A 64 -11.02 -4.14 -2.52
N ARG A 65 -11.19 -5.45 -2.66
CA ARG A 65 -12.19 -6.03 -3.58
C ARG A 65 -13.54 -6.28 -2.90
N GLY A 66 -13.64 -6.06 -1.58
CA GLY A 66 -14.88 -6.21 -0.84
C GLY A 66 -15.95 -5.17 -1.18
N MET A 67 -17.20 -5.50 -0.83
CA MET A 67 -18.36 -4.60 -0.98
C MET A 67 -18.44 -3.51 0.10
N THR A 68 -17.32 -3.08 0.66
CA THR A 68 -17.30 -2.03 1.69
C THR A 68 -17.17 -0.64 1.07
N ILE A 69 -17.43 0.40 1.87
CA ILE A 69 -17.21 1.80 1.50
C ILE A 69 -15.72 2.12 1.28
N PHE A 70 -14.85 1.36 1.96
CA PHE A 70 -13.41 1.51 1.85
C PHE A 70 -12.91 0.76 0.60
N LYS A 71 -12.48 1.51 -0.41
CA LYS A 71 -12.02 0.95 -1.69
C LYS A 71 -10.51 0.77 -1.76
N SER A 72 -9.75 1.64 -1.12
CA SER A 72 -8.30 1.58 -1.19
C SER A 72 -7.59 2.44 -0.17
N PHE A 73 -6.35 2.08 0.13
CA PHE A 73 -5.43 2.85 0.98
C PHE A 73 -4.08 3.00 0.28
N SER A 74 -3.52 4.22 0.23
CA SER A 74 -2.25 4.49 -0.45
C SER A 74 -1.22 5.05 0.52
N MET A 75 -0.04 4.44 0.56
CA MET A 75 1.10 4.85 1.39
C MET A 75 2.27 5.30 0.51
N PRO A 76 2.73 6.58 0.63
CA PRO A 76 3.94 7.03 -0.04
C PRO A 76 5.17 6.28 0.50
N LEU A 77 5.95 5.65 -0.39
CA LEU A 77 7.11 4.84 -0.02
C LEU A 77 8.14 5.64 0.80
N VAL A 78 8.32 6.92 0.46
CA VAL A 78 9.21 7.84 1.17
C VAL A 78 8.86 8.03 2.66
N HIS A 79 7.60 7.76 3.04
CA HIS A 79 7.12 7.86 4.43
C HIS A 79 7.00 6.51 5.14
N ILE A 80 7.14 5.40 4.41
CA ILE A 80 7.16 4.06 5.00
C ILE A 80 8.49 3.85 5.72
N HIS A 81 8.42 3.28 6.92
CA HIS A 81 9.56 2.98 7.79
C HIS A 81 9.22 1.86 8.78
N ALA A 82 10.25 1.40 9.50
CA ALA A 82 10.15 0.30 10.47
C ALA A 82 9.51 -0.95 9.84
N GLU A 83 9.89 -1.23 8.59
CA GLU A 83 9.42 -2.39 7.86
C GLU A 83 9.97 -3.67 8.48
N ASN A 84 9.10 -4.67 8.64
CA ASN A 84 9.46 -5.99 9.11
C ASN A 84 8.81 -7.04 8.19
N PHE A 85 9.64 -7.97 7.72
CA PHE A 85 9.25 -9.05 6.82
C PHE A 85 9.34 -10.36 7.57
N GLU A 86 8.19 -10.99 7.80
CA GLU A 86 8.09 -12.20 8.60
C GLU A 86 7.48 -13.33 7.77
N MET A 87 8.10 -14.50 7.80
CA MET A 87 7.44 -15.73 7.39
C MET A 87 6.62 -16.24 8.58
N GLY A 88 5.30 -16.12 8.48
CA GLY A 88 4.37 -16.63 9.48
C GLY A 88 4.22 -18.15 9.42
N ALA A 89 3.43 -18.69 10.35
CA ALA A 89 3.06 -20.09 10.36
C ALA A 89 2.33 -20.49 9.06
N MET A 90 2.54 -21.73 8.61
CA MET A 90 2.00 -22.27 7.35
C MET A 90 2.51 -21.57 6.07
N GLY A 91 3.71 -20.98 6.11
CA GLY A 91 4.36 -20.40 4.92
C GLY A 91 3.69 -19.13 4.39
N LYS A 92 2.80 -18.51 5.18
CA LYS A 92 2.22 -17.21 4.84
C LYS A 92 3.23 -16.11 5.09
N PHE A 93 3.38 -15.21 4.15
CA PHE A 93 4.31 -14.09 4.27
C PHE A 93 3.59 -12.86 4.78
N HIS A 94 4.24 -12.13 5.68
CA HIS A 94 3.73 -10.93 6.30
C HIS A 94 4.70 -9.76 6.08
N VAL A 95 4.14 -8.60 5.76
CA VAL A 95 4.86 -7.34 5.74
C VAL A 95 4.17 -6.39 6.68
N ARG A 96 4.91 -5.90 7.67
CA ARG A 96 4.43 -4.91 8.61
C ARG A 96 5.30 -3.67 8.53
N GLY A 97 4.74 -2.54 8.91
CA GLY A 97 5.51 -1.31 9.02
C GLY A 97 4.67 -0.14 9.47
N LYS A 98 5.28 1.04 9.44
CA LYS A 98 4.65 2.30 9.78
C LYS A 98 4.76 3.27 8.61
N CYS A 99 3.79 4.15 8.47
CA CYS A 99 3.81 5.25 7.50
C CYS A 99 3.65 6.56 8.25
N LYS A 100 4.60 7.49 8.06
CA LYS A 100 4.46 8.86 8.59
C LYS A 100 3.35 9.60 7.84
N PRO A 101 2.73 10.62 8.46
CA PRO A 101 1.86 11.55 7.76
C PRO A 101 2.55 12.15 6.55
N GLY A 102 1.79 12.40 5.49
CA GLY A 102 2.27 13.07 4.29
C GLY A 102 1.33 14.18 3.85
N MET A 103 1.81 15.03 2.94
CA MET A 103 1.12 16.27 2.56
C MET A 103 -0.29 16.09 2.00
N LEU A 104 -0.66 14.92 1.46
CA LEU A 104 -1.90 14.75 0.72
C LEU A 104 -2.90 13.75 1.34
N ASN A 105 -2.47 12.54 1.74
CA ASN A 105 -3.43 11.42 1.91
C ASN A 105 -3.44 10.77 3.29
N ILE A 106 -2.40 10.96 4.11
CA ILE A 106 -2.33 10.37 5.44
C ILE A 106 -2.04 11.51 6.41
N LYS A 107 -3.06 11.95 7.15
CA LYS A 107 -2.94 13.11 8.08
C LYS A 107 -2.35 12.71 9.41
N HIS A 108 -2.46 11.44 9.77
CA HIS A 108 -2.00 10.89 11.02
C HIS A 108 -1.13 9.64 10.81
N PRO A 109 -0.19 9.33 11.71
CA PRO A 109 0.66 8.15 11.56
C PRO A 109 -0.17 6.88 11.39
N ALA A 110 0.26 6.03 10.46
CA ALA A 110 -0.41 4.76 10.18
C ALA A 110 0.51 3.58 10.49
N GLU A 111 -0.07 2.48 10.98
CA GLU A 111 0.57 1.18 11.10
C GLU A 111 -0.13 0.22 10.15
N PHE A 112 0.62 -0.56 9.38
CA PHE A 112 0.05 -1.49 8.41
C PHE A 112 0.59 -2.91 8.61
N ASN A 113 -0.25 -3.88 8.25
CA ASN A 113 0.07 -5.29 8.20
C ASN A 113 -0.56 -5.90 6.95
N ILE A 114 0.26 -6.50 6.09
CA ILE A 114 -0.14 -7.11 4.83
C ILE A 114 0.24 -8.58 4.89
N ARG A 115 -0.75 -9.46 4.72
CA ARG A 115 -0.59 -10.90 4.64
C ARG A 115 -0.81 -11.37 3.21
N PHE A 116 0.13 -12.16 2.70
CA PHE A 116 0.05 -12.78 1.38
C PHE A 116 -0.54 -14.18 1.50
N ASN A 117 -1.66 -14.43 0.82
CA ASN A 117 -2.32 -15.74 0.75
C ASN A 117 -1.88 -16.56 -0.46
N GLN A 118 -1.06 -15.98 -1.34
CA GLN A 118 -0.55 -16.60 -2.56
C GLN A 118 0.99 -16.57 -2.58
N LEU A 119 1.59 -17.44 -3.38
CA LEU A 119 3.03 -17.45 -3.65
C LEU A 119 3.48 -16.13 -4.30
N GLY A 120 4.78 -15.83 -4.22
CA GLY A 120 5.38 -14.65 -4.86
C GLY A 120 5.64 -13.47 -3.93
N ALA A 121 5.48 -13.68 -2.62
CA ALA A 121 5.77 -12.68 -1.59
C ALA A 121 7.26 -12.34 -1.48
N ILE A 122 8.17 -13.30 -1.73
CA ILE A 122 9.62 -13.06 -1.79
C ILE A 122 9.98 -12.10 -2.92
N HIS A 123 9.36 -12.27 -4.10
CA HIS A 123 9.59 -11.36 -5.22
C HIS A 123 9.03 -9.96 -4.91
N PHE A 124 7.87 -9.88 -4.25
CA PHE A 124 7.35 -8.61 -3.76
C PHE A 124 8.32 -7.94 -2.79
N GLN A 125 8.81 -8.66 -1.78
CA GLN A 125 9.75 -8.12 -0.80
C GLN A 125 10.96 -7.46 -1.48
N ARG A 126 11.61 -8.17 -2.41
CA ARG A 126 12.79 -7.66 -3.13
C ARG A 126 12.49 -6.36 -3.89
N MET A 127 11.36 -6.31 -4.58
CA MET A 127 10.97 -5.12 -5.33
C MET A 127 10.59 -3.96 -4.41
N PHE A 128 9.85 -4.26 -3.33
CA PHE A 128 9.44 -3.28 -2.35
C PHE A 128 10.63 -2.66 -1.62
N GLU A 129 11.59 -3.47 -1.15
CA GLU A 129 12.85 -3.00 -0.56
C GLU A 129 13.63 -2.11 -1.52
N ARG A 130 13.74 -2.50 -2.79
CA ARG A 130 14.41 -1.69 -3.82
C ARG A 130 13.72 -0.33 -4.02
N CYS A 131 12.40 -0.31 -4.12
CA CYS A 131 11.64 0.93 -4.28
C CYS A 131 11.75 1.83 -3.03
N LEU A 132 11.78 1.26 -1.83
CA LEU A 132 12.02 2.01 -0.58
C LEU A 132 13.39 2.67 -0.55
N ILE A 133 14.45 1.93 -0.91
CA ILE A 133 15.82 2.46 -0.97
C ILE A 133 15.88 3.64 -1.94
N LEU A 134 15.36 3.47 -3.16
CA LEU A 134 15.37 4.51 -4.18
C LEU A 134 14.56 5.74 -3.74
N SER A 135 13.36 5.55 -3.17
CA SER A 135 12.51 6.65 -2.70
C SER A 135 13.17 7.45 -1.57
N ARG A 136 13.92 6.78 -0.69
CA ARG A 136 14.64 7.43 0.42
C ARG A 136 15.87 8.19 -0.07
N ALA A 137 16.63 7.60 -0.99
CA ALA A 137 17.77 8.27 -1.62
C ALA A 137 17.35 9.57 -2.34
N GLN A 138 16.20 9.56 -3.01
CA GLN A 138 15.63 10.77 -3.63
C GLN A 138 15.27 11.84 -2.62
N ARG A 139 14.72 11.46 -1.46
CA ARG A 139 14.39 12.41 -0.37
C ARG A 139 15.65 13.06 0.20
N ASP A 140 16.70 12.27 0.42
CA ASP A 140 17.92 12.76 1.06
C ASP A 140 18.79 13.62 0.10
N ALA A 141 18.46 13.64 -1.20
CA ALA A 141 19.09 14.48 -2.21
C ALA A 141 18.42 15.86 -2.40
N GLN A 142 17.30 16.11 -1.73
CA GLN A 142 16.55 17.38 -1.73
C GLN A 142 16.86 18.20 -0.49
#